data_AF-A0A7W9X6S4-F1
#
_entry.id   AF-A0A7W9X6S4-F1
#
_cell.length_a   1.000
_cell.length_b   1.000
_cell.length_c   1.000
_cell.angle_alpha   90.00
_cell.angle_beta   90.00
_cell.angle_gamma   90.00
#
_symmetry.space_group_name_H-M   'P 1'
#
loop_
_entity.id
_entity.type
_entity.pdbx_description
1 polymer ?
#
loop_
_entity_poly.entity_id
_entity_poly.type
_entity_poly.pdbx_seq_one_letter_code
_entity_poly.pdbx_strand_id
1 'polypeptide(L)'
;MRTFNYEGHAKGKDKQNKKTDYNQKDKSINQLWPGIVAGEWHNNHHLFPKSARSGFKPMQIDFAWYYIKFVSWIGAVSHYKDGKKQFYEKYYLPYKQMRRARKMTGNPSIEMET
;
A
#
# COMPACT_ATOMS: atom_id res chain seq x y z
N MET A 1 7.20 16.74 -12.53
CA MET A 1 7.94 15.86 -11.60
C MET A 1 7.94 16.35 -10.15
N ARG A 2 8.26 17.62 -9.83
CA ARG A 2 8.26 18.10 -8.41
C ARG A 2 6.88 18.14 -7.75
N THR A 3 5.83 18.45 -8.52
CA THR A 3 4.44 18.46 -8.05
C THR A 3 3.98 17.07 -7.59
N PHE A 4 4.27 16.02 -8.37
CA PHE A 4 3.91 14.65 -8.03
C PHE A 4 4.49 14.21 -6.68
N ASN A 5 5.80 14.38 -6.47
CA ASN A 5 6.43 14.04 -5.19
C ASN A 5 5.87 14.86 -4.03
N TYR A 6 5.64 16.17 -4.22
CA TYR A 6 5.07 17.00 -3.17
C TYR A 6 3.64 16.56 -2.79
N GLU A 7 2.83 16.17 -3.77
CA GLU A 7 1.48 15.65 -3.54
C GLU A 7 1.46 14.23 -2.96
N GLY A 8 2.37 13.38 -3.43
CA GLY A 8 2.60 12.04 -2.88
C GLY A 8 3.04 12.07 -1.42
N HIS A 9 3.69 13.14 -0.96
CA HIS A 9 4.01 13.39 0.47
C HIS A 9 3.01 14.34 1.16
N ALA A 10 1.74 14.31 0.72
CA ALA A 10 0.64 15.03 1.34
C ALA A 10 0.87 16.55 1.52
N LYS A 11 1.71 17.16 0.67
CA LYS A 11 2.13 18.57 0.76
C LYS A 11 2.80 18.90 2.11
N GLY A 12 3.44 17.92 2.73
CA GLY A 12 4.07 18.02 4.05
C GLY A 12 3.12 17.92 5.25
N LYS A 13 1.81 17.75 5.01
CA LYS A 13 0.77 17.61 6.04
C LYS A 13 0.57 16.14 6.41
N ASP A 14 0.03 15.87 7.59
CA ASP A 14 -0.42 14.52 7.93
C ASP A 14 -1.79 14.25 7.30
N LYS A 15 -1.81 13.42 6.26
CA LYS A 15 -3.02 13.00 5.55
C LYS A 15 -3.06 11.48 5.34
N GLN A 16 -2.23 10.74 6.08
CA GLN A 16 -2.08 9.31 5.88
C GLN A 16 -3.31 8.56 6.37
N ASN A 17 -3.81 7.63 5.54
CA ASN A 17 -4.93 6.78 5.91
C ASN A 17 -4.41 5.51 6.57
N LYS A 18 -4.65 5.35 7.88
CA LYS A 18 -4.23 4.20 8.69
C LYS A 18 -4.64 2.82 8.14
N LYS A 19 -5.60 2.76 7.21
CA LYS A 19 -6.06 1.51 6.59
C LYS A 19 -5.28 1.14 5.33
N THR A 20 -4.58 2.08 4.70
CA THR A 20 -3.93 1.89 3.40
C THR A 20 -2.46 2.30 3.41
N ASP A 21 -2.09 3.26 4.25
CA ASP A 21 -0.76 3.86 4.31
C ASP A 21 -0.04 3.34 5.56
N TYR A 22 0.96 2.49 5.33
CA TYR A 22 1.65 1.75 6.39
C TYR A 22 3.06 2.29 6.68
N ASN A 23 3.67 3.04 5.75
CA ASN A 23 4.88 3.80 6.05
C ASN A 23 4.51 5.15 6.67
N GLN A 24 4.65 5.30 7.98
CA GLN A 24 4.22 6.50 8.72
C GLN A 24 5.33 7.55 8.91
N LYS A 25 6.58 7.24 8.54
CA LYS A 25 7.72 8.09 8.89
C LYS A 25 7.96 9.24 7.91
N ASP A 26 7.43 9.16 6.70
CA ASP A 26 7.75 10.07 5.60
C ASP A 26 6.55 10.84 5.05
N LYS A 27 5.36 10.70 5.66
CA LYS A 27 4.10 11.34 5.22
C LYS A 27 3.67 11.00 3.78
N SER A 28 4.21 9.93 3.19
CA SER A 28 3.77 9.45 1.89
C SER A 28 2.32 8.94 1.93
N ILE A 29 1.53 9.18 0.89
CA ILE A 29 0.13 8.75 0.80
C ILE A 29 -0.12 8.00 -0.51
N ASN A 30 -0.93 6.95 -0.45
CA ASN A 30 -1.40 6.28 -1.67
C ASN A 30 -2.38 7.19 -2.45
N GLN A 31 -2.07 7.46 -3.71
CA GLN A 31 -2.91 8.26 -4.60
C GLN A 31 -3.60 7.35 -5.63
N LEU A 32 -4.91 7.52 -5.82
CA LEU A 32 -5.72 6.64 -6.66
C LEU A 32 -5.30 6.67 -8.14
N TRP A 33 -5.25 7.86 -8.75
CA TRP A 33 -4.97 7.99 -10.18
C TRP A 33 -3.54 7.56 -10.56
N PRO A 34 -2.47 8.03 -9.90
CA PRO A 34 -1.11 7.56 -10.15
C PRO A 34 -0.93 6.06 -9.83
N GLY A 35 -1.56 5.59 -8.75
CA GLY A 35 -1.54 4.18 -8.34
C GLY A 35 -2.11 3.25 -9.41
N ILE A 36 -3.24 3.61 -10.01
CA ILE A 36 -3.88 2.79 -11.05
C ILE A 36 -3.03 2.78 -12.33
N VAL A 37 -2.69 3.95 -12.86
CA VAL A 37 -2.12 4.08 -14.21
C VAL A 37 -0.66 3.66 -14.25
N ALA A 38 0.14 4.17 -13.32
CA ALA A 38 1.59 4.00 -13.34
C ALA A 38 2.09 2.98 -12.31
N GLY A 39 1.20 2.36 -11.53
CA GLY A 39 1.63 1.56 -10.38
C GLY A 39 2.31 2.42 -9.31
N GLU A 40 1.96 3.70 -9.21
CA GLU A 40 2.54 4.63 -8.24
C GLU A 40 1.67 4.74 -6.98
N TRP A 41 1.45 3.59 -6.34
CA TRP A 41 0.90 3.54 -4.99
C TRP A 41 1.97 4.05 -4.02
N HIS A 42 2.11 5.38 -3.95
CA HIS A 42 3.31 6.06 -3.42
C HIS A 42 3.71 5.60 -2.01
N ASN A 43 2.77 5.50 -1.06
CA ASN A 43 3.11 4.98 0.28
C ASN A 43 3.59 3.52 0.24
N ASN A 44 2.93 2.68 -0.58
CA ASN A 44 3.34 1.30 -0.77
C ASN A 44 4.72 1.19 -1.43
N HIS A 45 5.05 2.08 -2.37
CA HIS A 45 6.37 2.18 -3.00
C HIS A 45 7.43 2.52 -1.97
N HIS A 46 7.20 3.53 -1.12
CA HIS A 46 8.10 3.86 -0.01
C HIS A 46 8.27 2.73 1.00
N LEU A 47 7.22 1.93 1.23
CA LEU A 47 7.26 0.77 2.11
C LEU A 47 8.07 -0.40 1.53
N PHE A 48 7.96 -0.64 0.22
CA PHE A 48 8.64 -1.73 -0.50
C PHE A 48 9.38 -1.20 -1.75
N PRO A 49 10.45 -0.40 -1.60
CA PRO A 49 11.07 0.33 -2.72
C PRO A 49 11.75 -0.58 -3.76
N LYS A 50 12.04 -1.83 -3.39
CA LYS A 50 12.64 -2.83 -4.30
C LYS A 50 11.61 -3.74 -4.97
N SER A 51 10.32 -3.57 -4.68
CA SER A 51 9.24 -4.39 -5.25
C SER A 51 8.83 -3.81 -6.60
N ALA A 52 8.73 -4.66 -7.61
CA ALA A 52 8.18 -4.30 -8.92
C ALA A 52 6.66 -4.03 -8.87
N ARG A 53 5.98 -4.60 -7.87
CA ARG A 53 4.57 -4.36 -7.58
C ARG A 53 4.44 -3.35 -6.45
N SER A 54 3.53 -2.39 -6.57
CA SER A 54 3.17 -1.49 -5.46
C SER A 54 1.68 -1.63 -5.06
N GLY A 55 0.82 -2.15 -5.94
CA GLY A 55 -0.60 -2.40 -5.66
C GLY A 55 -0.83 -3.68 -4.84
N PHE A 56 -0.67 -3.62 -3.52
CA PHE A 56 -0.73 -4.82 -2.68
C PHE A 56 -2.15 -5.26 -2.30
N LYS A 57 -3.05 -4.32 -1.98
CA LYS A 57 -4.42 -4.66 -1.55
C LYS A 57 -5.33 -5.03 -2.73
N PRO A 58 -6.44 -5.77 -2.51
CA PRO A 58 -7.32 -6.22 -3.59
C PRO A 58 -7.88 -5.12 -4.50
N MET A 59 -8.18 -3.94 -3.93
CA MET A 59 -8.70 -2.79 -4.69
C MET A 59 -7.60 -1.89 -5.28
N GLN A 60 -6.32 -2.21 -5.06
CA GLN A 60 -5.19 -1.44 -5.61
C GLN A 60 -4.78 -2.03 -6.95
N ILE A 61 -5.51 -1.63 -7.99
CA ILE A 61 -5.18 -1.95 -9.39
C ILE A 61 -3.82 -1.31 -9.71
N ASP A 62 -2.96 -2.05 -10.39
CA ASP A 62 -1.58 -1.65 -10.69
C ASP A 62 -1.26 -2.10 -12.13
N PHE A 63 -1.51 -1.22 -13.09
CA PHE A 63 -1.30 -1.55 -14.50
C PHE A 63 0.17 -1.74 -14.86
N ALA A 64 1.09 -1.05 -14.18
CA ALA A 64 2.52 -1.26 -14.36
C ALA A 64 2.94 -2.68 -13.95
N TRP A 65 2.42 -3.17 -12.82
CA TRP A 65 2.64 -4.56 -12.40
C TRP A 65 2.07 -5.56 -13.42
N TYR A 66 0.86 -5.33 -13.92
CA TYR A 66 0.28 -6.21 -14.95
C TYR A 66 1.10 -6.21 -16.24
N TYR A 67 1.64 -5.06 -16.64
CA TYR A 67 2.54 -4.96 -17.77
C TYR A 67 3.83 -5.76 -17.53
N ILE A 68 4.50 -5.61 -16.38
CA ILE A 68 5.70 -6.39 -16.02
C ILE A 68 5.38 -7.88 -16.03
N LYS A 69 4.22 -8.29 -15.49
CA LYS A 69 3.78 -9.69 -15.50
C LYS A 69 3.55 -10.22 -16.91
N PHE A 70 2.97 -9.42 -17.79
CA PHE A 70 2.78 -9.77 -19.19
C PHE A 70 4.13 -9.92 -19.93
N VAL A 71 5.03 -8.94 -19.79
CA VAL A 71 6.37 -8.98 -20.40
C VAL A 71 7.21 -10.16 -19.87
N SER A 72 7.08 -10.48 -18.58
CA SER A 72 7.70 -11.68 -18.01
C SER A 72 7.09 -12.98 -18.55
N TRP A 73 5.78 -13.01 -18.77
CA TRP A 73 5.10 -14.17 -19.32
C TRP A 73 5.54 -14.50 -20.75
N ILE A 74 5.80 -13.48 -21.58
CA ILE A 74 6.36 -13.67 -22.93
C ILE A 74 7.89 -13.89 -22.96
N GLY A 75 8.53 -14.00 -21.78
CA GLY A 75 9.95 -14.34 -21.64
C GLY A 75 10.95 -13.18 -21.72
N ALA A 76 10.48 -11.94 -21.90
CA ALA A 76 11.37 -10.77 -21.98
C ALA A 76 11.88 -10.27 -20.62
N VAL A 77 11.18 -10.60 -19.52
CA VAL A 77 11.64 -10.36 -18.14
C VAL A 77 11.86 -11.69 -17.43
N SER A 78 13.12 -11.97 -17.11
CA SER A 78 13.56 -13.22 -16.46
C SER A 78 13.41 -13.22 -14.94
N HIS A 79 13.45 -12.05 -14.29
CA HIS A 79 13.33 -11.93 -12.84
C HIS A 79 12.69 -10.61 -12.40
N TYR A 80 11.86 -10.67 -11.36
CA TYR A 80 11.34 -9.51 -10.63
C TYR A 80 11.14 -9.85 -9.16
N LYS A 81 11.08 -8.82 -8.31
CA LYS A 81 10.76 -8.95 -6.89
C LYS A 81 9.32 -8.52 -6.66
N ASP A 82 8.51 -9.38 -6.04
CA ASP A 82 7.14 -9.07 -5.62
C ASP A 82 7.06 -9.05 -4.09
N GLY A 83 6.90 -7.86 -3.51
CA GLY A 83 6.76 -7.65 -2.08
C GLY A 83 5.42 -8.08 -1.49
N LYS A 84 4.43 -8.50 -2.30
CA LYS A 84 3.06 -8.76 -1.82
C LYS A 84 2.99 -9.78 -0.69
N LYS A 85 3.72 -10.89 -0.78
CA LYS A 85 3.70 -11.91 0.28
C LYS A 85 4.14 -11.31 1.62
N GLN A 86 5.28 -10.62 1.62
CA GLN A 86 5.83 -9.95 2.80
C GLN A 86 4.89 -8.86 3.32
N PHE A 87 4.25 -8.09 2.43
CA PHE A 87 3.24 -7.10 2.82
C PHE A 87 2.06 -7.76 3.55
N TYR A 88 1.57 -8.89 3.04
CA TYR A 88 0.43 -9.58 3.63
C TYR A 88 0.73 -10.09 5.03
N GLU A 89 1.88 -10.75 5.20
CA GLU A 89 2.34 -11.31 6.46
C GLU A 89 2.55 -10.22 7.52
N LYS A 90 3.21 -9.12 7.16
CA LYS A 90 3.59 -8.07 8.12
C LYS A 90 2.48 -7.07 8.43
N TYR A 91 1.62 -6.75 7.46
CA TYR A 91 0.69 -5.62 7.59
C TYR A 91 -0.78 -6.01 7.42
N TYR A 92 -1.13 -6.75 6.37
CA TYR A 92 -2.54 -6.99 6.04
C TYR A 92 -3.21 -8.05 6.92
N LEU A 93 -2.55 -9.19 7.15
CA LEU A 93 -3.09 -10.29 7.95
C LEU A 93 -3.25 -9.93 9.44
N PRO A 94 -2.25 -9.31 10.11
CA PRO A 94 -2.42 -8.87 11.49
C PRO A 94 -3.57 -7.86 11.64
N TYR A 95 -3.68 -6.90 10.71
CA TYR A 95 -4.79 -5.95 10.68
C TYR A 95 -6.16 -6.65 10.54
N LYS A 96 -6.26 -7.66 9.65
CA LYS A 96 -7.49 -8.42 9.44
C LYS A 96 -7.85 -9.27 10.66
N GLN A 97 -6.88 -9.87 11.33
CA GLN A 97 -7.06 -10.65 12.56
C GLN A 97 -7.52 -9.77 13.71
N MET A 98 -6.84 -8.64 13.96
CA MET A 98 -7.25 -7.64 14.95
C MET A 98 -8.69 -7.17 14.71
N ARG A 99 -9.05 -6.87 13.46
CA ARG A 99 -10.42 -6.46 13.12
C ARG A 99 -11.45 -7.56 13.32
N ARG A 100 -11.10 -8.83 13.09
CA ARG A 100 -11.97 -9.98 13.37
C ARG A 100 -12.15 -10.14 14.88
N ALA A 101 -11.07 -10.11 15.64
CA ALA A 101 -11.11 -10.19 17.11
C ALA A 101 -11.99 -9.09 17.71
N ARG A 102 -11.79 -7.82 17.32
CA ARG A 102 -12.61 -6.69 17.77
C ARG A 102 -14.10 -6.84 17.46
N LYS A 103 -14.45 -7.50 16.35
CA LYS A 103 -15.86 -7.80 16.03
C LYS A 103 -16.43 -8.90 16.93
N MET A 104 -15.62 -9.89 17.31
CA MET A 104 -16.04 -11.02 18.15
C MET A 104 -16.17 -10.64 19.63
N THR A 105 -15.33 -9.74 20.14
CA THR A 105 -15.33 -9.34 21.56
C THR A 105 -16.42 -8.33 21.95
N GLY A 106 -17.24 -7.86 20.99
CA GLY A 106 -18.05 -6.66 21.20
C GLY A 106 -17.18 -5.40 21.34
N ASN A 107 -17.75 -4.23 21.08
CA ASN A 107 -17.00 -2.97 21.00
C ASN A 107 -16.69 -2.43 22.43
N PRO A 108 -15.43 -2.40 22.91
CA PRO A 108 -15.12 -1.86 24.24
C PRO A 108 -14.84 -0.35 24.19
N SER A 109 -15.37 0.38 23.20
CA SER A 109 -15.07 1.81 23.03
C SER A 109 -15.99 2.74 23.83
N ILE A 110 -16.44 2.31 25.01
CA ILE A 110 -17.02 3.19 26.03
C ILE A 110 -16.36 2.77 27.34
N GLU A 111 -15.19 3.34 27.65
CA GLU A 111 -14.51 3.38 28.95
C GLU A 111 -13.03 3.72 28.68
N MET A 112 -12.75 4.97 28.35
CA MET A 112 -11.46 5.65 28.60
C MET A 112 -11.64 7.14 28.28
N GLU A 113 -12.50 7.81 29.04
CA GLU A 113 -12.48 9.27 29.27
C GLU A 113 -13.46 9.57 30.43
N THR A 114 -12.93 9.50 31.65
CA THR A 114 -13.37 10.28 32.83
C THR A 114 -12.14 10.98 33.37
#